data_AF-A0A4P9C8W0-F1
#
_entry.id   AF-A0A4P9C8W0-F1
#
_cell.length_a   1.000
_cell.length_b   1.000
_cell.length_c   1.000
_cell.angle_alpha   90.00
_cell.angle_beta   90.00
_cell.angle_gamma   90.00
#
_symmetry.space_group_name_H-M   'P 1'
#
loop_
_entity.id
_entity.type
_entity.pdbx_description
1 polymer ?
#
loop_
_entity_poly.entity_id
_entity_poly.type
_entity_poly.pdbx_seq_one_letter_code
_entity_poly.pdbx_strand_id
1 'polypeptide(L)'
;MKDLRELNPYRVKNPFVEAILPLSNPRNSGIFEFKRNGAIMHVIASIDGGREHVSVSFGNKELSEKDIEWLAKQFFKPEELNAVYEGPPGMPEAHTRHLWRQP
;
A
#
# COMPACT_ATOMS: atom_id res chain seq x y z
N MET A 1 -11.27 -2.64 -2.26
CA MET A 1 -9.95 -2.54 -2.94
C MET A 1 -9.97 -3.28 -4.27
N LYS A 2 -9.06 -2.98 -5.20
CA LYS A 2 -8.88 -3.74 -6.46
C LYS A 2 -8.28 -5.12 -6.22
N ASP A 3 -8.29 -5.98 -7.25
CA ASP A 3 -7.54 -7.24 -7.21
C ASP A 3 -6.04 -6.96 -7.27
N LEU A 4 -5.29 -7.35 -6.24
CA LEU A 4 -3.85 -7.03 -6.17
C LEU A 4 -2.99 -7.79 -7.17
N ARG A 5 -3.57 -8.73 -7.94
CA ARG A 5 -2.89 -9.36 -9.08
C ARG A 5 -2.78 -8.41 -10.27
N GLU A 6 -3.64 -7.40 -10.37
CA GLU A 6 -3.53 -6.34 -11.39
C GLU A 6 -2.21 -5.56 -11.26
N LEU A 7 -1.63 -5.54 -10.06
CA LEU A 7 -0.37 -4.86 -9.75
C LEU A 7 0.84 -5.82 -9.73
N ASN A 8 0.70 -7.05 -10.24
CA ASN A 8 1.80 -8.02 -10.32
C ASN A 8 3.09 -7.51 -11.01
N PRO A 9 3.04 -6.65 -12.05
CA PRO A 9 4.26 -6.09 -12.63
C PRO A 9 5.12 -5.27 -11.65
N TYR A 10 4.50 -4.74 -10.59
CA TYR A 10 5.15 -3.95 -9.55
C TYR A 10 5.46 -4.77 -8.30
N ARG A 11 5.05 -6.05 -8.26
CA ARG A 11 5.17 -6.90 -7.07
C ARG A 11 6.62 -7.29 -6.85
N VAL A 12 7.07 -7.15 -5.62
CA VAL A 12 8.41 -7.55 -5.18
C VAL A 12 8.31 -8.73 -4.24
N LYS A 13 9.20 -9.71 -4.41
CA LYS A 13 9.35 -10.81 -3.48
C LYS A 13 10.33 -10.39 -2.39
N ASN A 14 9.91 -10.47 -1.14
CA ASN A 14 10.79 -10.25 0.00
C ASN A 14 10.60 -11.40 0.99
N PRO A 15 11.55 -12.35 1.05
CA PRO A 15 11.42 -13.55 1.89
C PRO A 15 11.21 -13.23 3.39
N PHE A 16 11.76 -12.12 3.87
CA PHE A 16 11.62 -11.73 5.28
C PHE A 16 10.20 -11.22 5.58
N VAL A 17 9.66 -10.38 4.70
CA VAL A 17 8.30 -9.83 4.87
C VAL A 17 7.25 -10.92 4.59
N GLU A 18 7.48 -11.79 3.61
CA GLU A 18 6.62 -12.96 3.32
C GLU A 18 6.59 -13.98 4.46
N ALA A 19 7.62 -14.02 5.32
CA ALA A 19 7.65 -14.88 6.49
C ALA A 19 6.90 -14.30 7.71
N ILE A 20 6.75 -12.97 7.79
CA ILE A 20 6.16 -12.27 8.94
C ILE A 20 4.71 -11.88 8.68
N LEU A 21 4.39 -11.49 7.46
CA LEU A 21 3.03 -11.20 7.02
C LEU A 21 2.50 -12.41 6.25
N PRO A 22 1.30 -12.92 6.57
CA PRO A 22 0.68 -14.00 5.80
C PRO A 22 0.21 -13.47 4.44
N LEU A 23 1.17 -13.17 3.54
CA LEU A 23 0.94 -12.69 2.19
C LEU A 23 0.57 -13.84 1.22
N SER A 24 -0.01 -14.93 1.76
CA SER A 24 -0.17 -16.21 1.08
C SER A 24 -1.15 -16.16 -0.08
N ASN A 25 -2.05 -15.18 -0.08
CA ASN A 25 -2.97 -14.94 -1.18
C ASN A 25 -2.55 -13.71 -1.98
N PRO A 26 -1.96 -13.87 -3.19
CA PRO A 26 -1.52 -12.75 -4.02
C PRO A 26 -2.67 -11.88 -4.52
N ARG A 27 -3.92 -12.36 -4.49
CA ARG A 27 -5.12 -11.53 -4.74
C ARG A 27 -5.34 -10.49 -3.65
N ASN A 28 -5.04 -10.85 -2.41
CA ASN A 28 -5.44 -10.08 -1.24
C ASN A 28 -4.27 -9.36 -0.60
N SER A 29 -3.03 -9.73 -0.91
CA SER A 29 -1.89 -9.18 -0.19
C SER A 29 -0.63 -9.14 -1.05
N GLY A 30 0.28 -8.22 -0.76
CA GLY A 30 1.56 -8.13 -1.47
C GLY A 30 2.43 -6.95 -1.09
N ILE A 31 3.66 -7.00 -1.58
CA ILE A 31 4.65 -5.92 -1.52
C ILE A 31 4.86 -5.43 -2.94
N PHE A 32 4.91 -4.12 -3.13
CA PHE A 32 5.03 -3.49 -4.43
C PHE A 32 6.05 -2.37 -4.40
N GLU A 33 6.71 -2.16 -5.53
CA GLU A 33 7.63 -1.05 -5.74
C GLU A 33 7.19 -0.21 -6.94
N PHE A 34 7.08 1.10 -6.72
CA PHE A 34 6.78 2.07 -7.76
C PHE A 34 7.93 3.07 -7.89
N LYS A 35 8.34 3.36 -9.13
CA LYS A 35 9.23 4.49 -9.41
C LYS A 35 8.37 5.74 -9.57
N ARG A 36 8.52 6.71 -8.66
CA ARG A 36 7.74 7.95 -8.66
C ARG A 36 8.59 9.14 -8.26
N ASN A 37 8.56 10.20 -9.06
CA ASN A 37 9.27 11.46 -8.78
C ASN A 37 10.76 11.21 -8.44
N GLY A 38 11.44 10.37 -9.23
CA GLY A 38 12.85 10.03 -9.07
C GLY A 38 13.20 9.10 -7.89
N ALA A 39 12.23 8.60 -7.13
CA ALA A 39 12.45 7.75 -5.95
C ALA A 39 11.69 6.41 -6.05
N ILE A 40 12.13 5.42 -5.27
CA ILE A 40 11.44 4.14 -5.11
C ILE A 40 10.48 4.26 -3.93
N MET A 41 9.21 4.01 -4.22
CA MET A 41 8.13 3.92 -3.25
C MET A 41 7.89 2.45 -2.94
N HIS A 42 8.05 2.07 -1.68
CA HIS A 42 7.76 0.73 -1.19
C HIS A 42 6.35 0.71 -0.61
N VAL A 43 5.55 -0.28 -1.02
CA VAL A 43 4.14 -0.39 -0.64
C VAL A 43 3.85 -1.79 -0.14
N ILE A 44 3.22 -1.90 1.02
CA ILE A 44 2.63 -3.15 1.51
C ILE A 44 1.12 -2.97 1.48
N ALA A 45 0.41 -3.86 0.79
CA ALA A 45 -1.05 -3.82 0.74
C ALA A 45 -1.66 -5.15 1.18
N SER A 46 -2.78 -5.07 1.89
CA SER A 46 -3.54 -6.24 2.36
C SER A 46 -5.04 -5.98 2.39
N ILE A 47 -5.81 -7.03 2.08
CA ILE A 47 -7.27 -7.13 2.17
C ILE A 47 -7.56 -8.18 3.24
N ASP A 48 -8.06 -7.75 4.40
CA ASP A 48 -8.44 -8.68 5.48
C ASP A 48 -9.84 -8.37 6.01
N GLY A 49 -10.80 -9.27 5.78
CA GLY A 49 -12.12 -9.24 6.43
C GLY A 49 -12.93 -7.94 6.31
N GLY A 50 -12.67 -7.10 5.30
CA GLY A 50 -13.29 -5.78 5.13
C GLY A 50 -12.47 -4.59 5.67
N ARG A 51 -11.24 -4.83 6.10
CA ARG A 51 -10.23 -3.82 6.39
C ARG A 51 -9.16 -3.89 5.31
N GLU A 52 -9.24 -2.97 4.35
CA GLU A 52 -8.20 -2.83 3.35
C GLU A 52 -7.18 -1.79 3.78
N HIS A 53 -5.92 -2.18 3.70
CA HIS A 53 -4.79 -1.43 4.23
C HIS A 53 -3.70 -1.32 3.19
N VAL A 54 -3.14 -0.12 3.07
CA VAL A 54 -1.95 0.17 2.25
C VAL A 54 -0.98 0.96 3.11
N SER A 55 0.19 0.40 3.38
CA SER A 55 1.32 1.11 3.98
C SER A 55 2.30 1.51 2.90
N VAL A 56 2.80 2.74 2.96
CA VAL A 56 3.71 3.28 1.95
C VAL A 56 4.82 4.09 2.58
N SER A 57 6.02 3.95 2.04
CA SER A 57 7.17 4.82 2.35
C SER A 57 8.00 5.06 1.09
N PHE A 58 8.73 6.18 1.07
CA PHE A 58 9.87 6.33 0.17
C PHE A 58 11.14 6.00 0.95
N GLY A 59 12.14 5.45 0.25
CA GLY A 59 13.43 5.16 0.88
C GLY A 59 14.24 6.40 1.29
N ASN A 60 13.94 7.59 0.76
CA ASN A 60 14.80 8.77 0.91
C ASN A 60 14.07 10.13 0.98
N LYS A 61 12.74 10.15 1.14
CA LYS A 61 11.98 11.40 1.23
C LYS A 61 10.62 11.22 1.88
N GLU A 62 9.96 12.33 2.19
CA GLU A 62 8.59 12.33 2.68
C GLU A 62 7.56 12.17 1.53
N LEU A 63 6.40 11.62 1.88
CA LEU A 63 5.26 11.42 0.99
C LEU A 63 4.41 12.69 0.92
N SER A 64 4.27 13.27 -0.27
CA SER A 64 3.33 14.37 -0.49
C SER A 64 1.88 13.87 -0.55
N GLU A 65 0.91 14.75 -0.31
CA GLU A 65 -0.52 14.44 -0.49
C GLU A 65 -0.82 13.92 -1.89
N LYS A 66 -0.18 14.48 -2.93
CA LYS A 66 -0.32 14.02 -4.33
C LYS A 66 0.22 12.61 -4.55
N ASP A 67 1.20 12.16 -3.75
CA ASP A 67 1.69 10.79 -3.80
C ASP A 67 0.65 9.83 -3.19
N ILE A 68 0.03 10.26 -2.08
CA ILE A 68 -1.04 9.51 -1.40
C ILE A 68 -2.30 9.40 -2.26
N GLU A 69 -2.76 10.49 -2.86
CA GLU A 69 -3.91 10.47 -3.77
C GLU A 69 -3.69 9.55 -4.98
N TRP A 70 -2.48 9.60 -5.55
CA TRP A 70 -2.14 8.73 -6.67
C TRP A 70 -2.07 7.27 -6.26
N LEU A 71 -1.50 6.99 -5.09
CA LEU A 71 -1.41 5.65 -4.54
C LEU A 71 -2.80 5.09 -4.27
N ALA A 72 -3.70 5.88 -3.68
CA ALA A 72 -5.08 5.47 -3.44
C ALA A 72 -5.76 5.02 -4.75
N LYS A 73 -5.56 5.75 -5.85
CA LYS A 73 -6.08 5.39 -7.17
C LYS A 73 -5.47 4.11 -7.77
N GLN A 74 -4.27 3.69 -7.32
CA GLN A 74 -3.69 2.42 -7.77
C GLN A 74 -4.38 1.23 -7.09
N PHE A 75 -4.62 1.32 -5.78
CA PHE A 75 -5.06 0.20 -4.96
C PHE A 75 -6.58 0.11 -4.74
N PHE A 76 -7.29 1.25 -4.65
CA PHE A 76 -8.72 1.28 -4.38
C PHE A 76 -9.53 1.55 -5.66
N LYS A 77 -10.76 1.03 -5.71
CA LYS A 77 -11.67 1.31 -6.82
C LYS A 77 -12.19 2.76 -6.74
N PRO A 78 -12.57 3.38 -7.87
CA PRO A 78 -13.06 4.76 -7.86
C PRO A 78 -14.18 5.03 -6.86
N GLU A 79 -15.13 4.12 -6.74
CA GLU A 79 -16.27 4.19 -5.81
C GLU A 79 -15.88 4.04 -4.33
N GLU A 80 -14.68 3.52 -4.05
CA GLU A 80 -14.17 3.29 -2.70
C GLU A 80 -13.35 4.47 -2.16
N LEU A 81 -12.90 5.39 -3.03
CA LEU A 81 -11.94 6.44 -2.67
C LEU A 81 -12.45 7.38 -1.58
N ASN A 82 -13.75 7.65 -1.53
CA ASN A 82 -14.35 8.51 -0.51
C ASN A 82 -14.35 7.88 0.89
N ALA A 83 -14.18 6.56 0.97
CA ALA A 83 -14.09 5.81 2.22
C ALA A 83 -12.64 5.53 2.64
N VAL A 84 -11.66 5.99 1.84
CA VAL A 84 -10.23 5.88 2.15
C VAL A 84 -9.82 7.04 3.05
N TYR A 85 -9.17 6.71 4.16
CA TYR A 85 -8.64 7.67 5.11
C TYR A 85 -7.23 7.29 5.52
N GLU A 86 -6.46 8.27 5.99
CA GLU A 86 -5.17 8.00 6.59
C GLU A 86 -5.35 7.56 8.05
N GLY A 87 -4.82 6.38 8.37
CA GLY A 87 -4.82 5.86 9.73
C GLY A 87 -3.71 6.48 10.57
N PRO A 88 -3.72 6.28 11.90
CA PRO A 88 -2.64 6.72 12.76
C PRO A 88 -1.30 6.14 12.30
N PRO A 89 -0.18 6.88 12.43
CA PRO A 89 1.15 6.37 12.09
C PRO A 89 1.42 5.09 12.89
N GLY A 90 1.54 3.98 12.17
CA GLY A 90 1.79 2.66 12.73
C GLY A 90 3.30 2.44 12.81
N MET A 91 3.87 2.59 14.01
CA MET A 91 5.31 2.55 14.31
C MET A 91 6.10 3.81 13.88
N PRO A 92 7.22 4.13 14.58
CA PRO A 92 7.83 5.46 14.59
C PRO A 92 8.72 5.75 13.37
N GLU A 93 8.48 5.10 12.24
CA GLU A 93 9.15 5.46 11.00
C GLU A 93 8.47 6.71 10.45
N ALA A 94 9.09 7.88 10.68
CA ALA A 94 8.59 9.21 10.32
C ALA A 94 8.22 9.39 8.82
N HIS A 95 8.47 8.39 7.99
CA HIS A 95 8.30 8.43 6.54
C HIS A 95 7.31 7.38 6.01
N THR A 96 6.65 6.62 6.89
CA THR A 96 5.64 5.63 6.51
C THR A 96 4.24 6.18 6.76
N ARG A 97 3.39 6.18 5.72
CA ARG A 97 1.97 6.59 5.80
C ARG A 97 1.07 5.38 5.56
N HIS A 98 -0.11 5.37 6.17
CA HIS A 98 -1.04 4.25 6.11
C HIS A 98 -2.41 4.68 5.63
N LEU A 99 -2.86 4.13 4.50
CA LEU A 99 -4.22 4.29 4.00
C LEU A 99 -5.07 3.11 4.44
N TRP A 100 -6.24 3.39 4.97
CA TRP A 100 -7.24 2.43 5.38
C TRP A 100 -8.55 2.71 4.66
N ARG A 101 -9.35 1.68 4.44
CA ARG A 101 -10.75 1.83 4.02
C ARG A 101 -11.66 1.17 5.04
N GLN A 102 -12.73 1.86 5.44
CA GLN A 102 -13.82 1.27 6.20
C GLN A 102 -14.79 0.53 5.26
N PRO A 103 -15.46 -0.55 5.73
CA PRO A 103 -16.42 -1.33 4.94
C PRO A 103 -17.43 -0.50 4.16
#